data_AF-A0A2U3KCH6-F1
#
_entry.id   AF-A0A2U3KCH6-F1
#
_cell.length_a   1.000
_cell.length_b   1.000
_cell.length_c   1.000
_cell.angle_alpha   90.00
_cell.angle_beta   90.00
_cell.angle_gamma   90.00
#
_symmetry.space_group_name_H-M   'P 1'
#
loop_
_entity.id
_entity.type
_entity.pdbx_description
1 polymer ?
#
loop_
_entity_poly.entity_id
_entity_poly.type
_entity_poly.pdbx_seq_one_letter_code
_entity_poly.pdbx_strand_id
1 'polypeptide(L)'
;MTKRKHVSPEALDASLLPKQRKPIPHAFVLDAISTLSPYTRPMFGCLAIYVKDKIVLILRDKPKSTADNGVWLATTQEHHQSLRREFPNMRSIQVLGKRVTGWQVLPVDAPDFESAALRACELVLAGDPRIGKIPGARMSKSGSKAAGRSSKQIKTSKKHGSAINFDTVRKIGLALPGVEESTAYGSPALKVHGKLLACVPTHRSAEPNSLVVRVGFDDRAELLAAAPDVYYVTDHYLGYSAVLVRLSSVTPSVLRDLLGMAHKFVTARRT
;
A
#
# COMPACT_ATOMS: atom_id res chain seq x y z
N MET A 1 -4.70 56.75 -34.85
CA MET A 1 -3.66 55.92 -35.49
C MET A 1 -2.91 55.16 -34.40
N THR A 2 -3.37 53.96 -34.08
CA THR A 2 -2.93 53.18 -32.91
C THR A 2 -1.91 52.13 -33.36
N LYS A 3 -0.66 52.24 -32.93
CA LYS A 3 0.42 51.29 -33.26
C LYS A 3 0.10 49.91 -32.65
N ARG A 4 -0.13 48.91 -33.50
CA ARG A 4 -0.18 47.49 -33.11
C ARG A 4 1.21 47.06 -32.66
N LYS A 5 1.36 46.64 -31.40
CA LYS A 5 2.57 45.95 -30.92
C LYS A 5 2.59 44.55 -31.54
N HIS A 6 3.62 44.28 -32.33
CA HIS A 6 3.97 42.93 -32.78
C HIS A 6 4.36 42.10 -31.54
N VAL A 7 3.64 41.00 -31.31
CA VAL A 7 4.03 39.97 -30.33
C VAL A 7 4.76 38.89 -31.12
N SER A 8 6.03 38.66 -30.80
CA SER A 8 6.84 37.58 -31.35
C SER A 8 6.34 36.23 -30.81
N PRO A 9 6.00 35.25 -31.66
CA PRO A 9 5.49 33.97 -31.22
C PRO A 9 6.63 32.97 -31.06
N GLU A 10 7.45 33.10 -30.00
CA GLU A 10 8.49 32.09 -29.71
C GLU A 10 8.94 32.15 -28.24
N ALA A 11 7.98 31.98 -27.34
CA ALA A 11 8.25 31.50 -25.99
C ALA A 11 7.40 30.24 -25.80
N LEU A 12 7.81 29.15 -26.46
CA LEU A 12 7.26 27.82 -26.18
C LEU A 12 7.57 27.49 -24.73
N ASP A 13 6.49 27.38 -23.98
CA ASP A 13 6.40 27.12 -22.55
C ASP A 13 7.21 25.87 -22.16
N ALA A 14 8.37 26.08 -21.53
CA ALA A 14 9.23 25.03 -21.00
C ALA A 14 8.55 24.16 -19.92
N SER A 15 7.31 24.47 -19.51
CA SER A 15 6.51 23.66 -18.60
C SER A 15 5.85 22.42 -19.23
N LEU A 16 5.89 22.30 -20.57
CA LEU A 16 5.32 21.16 -21.31
C LEU A 16 6.28 19.98 -21.49
N LEU A 17 7.51 20.08 -20.97
CA LEU A 17 8.43 18.94 -20.99
C LEU A 17 7.87 17.82 -20.09
N PRO A 18 7.63 16.61 -20.62
CA PRO A 18 7.15 15.50 -19.81
C PRO A 18 8.16 15.26 -18.68
N LYS A 19 7.68 15.38 -17.43
CA LYS A 19 8.47 15.06 -16.25
C LYS A 19 9.09 13.67 -16.45
N GLN A 20 10.41 13.59 -16.44
CA GLN A 20 11.14 12.32 -16.57
C GLN A 20 10.52 11.31 -15.61
N ARG A 21 9.92 10.26 -16.18
CA ARG A 21 9.42 9.13 -15.40
C ARG A 21 10.63 8.46 -14.78
N LYS A 22 10.62 8.30 -13.46
CA LYS A 22 11.69 7.60 -12.75
C LYS A 22 11.84 6.20 -13.35
N PRO A 23 13.08 5.67 -13.46
CA PRO A 23 13.30 4.34 -13.98
C PRO A 23 12.52 3.32 -13.15
N ILE A 24 11.92 2.34 -13.83
CA ILE A 24 11.19 1.26 -13.17
C ILE A 24 12.23 0.37 -12.48
N PRO A 25 12.13 0.16 -11.16
CA PRO A 25 13.04 -0.74 -10.46
C PRO A 25 12.87 -2.16 -10.99
N HIS A 26 13.97 -2.88 -11.23
CA HIS A 26 13.96 -4.28 -11.66
C HIS A 26 13.12 -4.51 -12.94
N ALA A 27 13.27 -3.64 -13.94
CA ALA A 27 12.48 -3.65 -15.17
C ALA A 27 12.50 -4.99 -15.93
N PHE A 28 13.58 -5.78 -15.82
CA PHE A 28 13.69 -7.11 -16.41
C PHE A 28 12.55 -8.06 -16.03
N VAL A 29 11.91 -7.85 -14.86
CA VAL A 29 10.75 -8.62 -14.42
C VAL A 29 9.55 -8.43 -15.34
N LEU A 30 9.34 -7.20 -15.84
CA LEU A 30 8.26 -6.91 -16.79
C LEU A 30 8.54 -7.52 -18.15
N ASP A 31 9.79 -7.46 -18.60
CA ASP A 31 10.22 -8.06 -19.87
C ASP A 31 10.01 -9.58 -19.85
N ALA A 32 10.40 -10.23 -18.75
CA ALA A 32 10.29 -11.68 -18.57
C ALA A 32 8.86 -12.21 -18.61
N ILE A 33 7.86 -11.43 -18.16
CA ILE A 33 6.44 -11.84 -18.16
C ILE A 33 5.60 -11.12 -19.23
N SER A 34 6.25 -10.42 -20.17
CA SER A 34 5.60 -9.57 -21.18
C SER A 34 4.55 -10.30 -22.02
N THR A 35 4.71 -11.61 -22.25
CA THR A 35 3.76 -12.46 -22.98
C THR A 35 2.38 -12.56 -22.32
N LEU A 36 2.27 -12.27 -21.03
CA LEU A 36 1.00 -12.22 -20.30
C LEU A 36 0.30 -10.86 -20.37
N SER A 37 0.89 -9.89 -21.10
CA SER A 37 0.42 -8.50 -21.16
C SER A 37 0.19 -7.90 -19.76
N PRO A 38 1.23 -7.88 -18.91
CA PRO A 38 1.10 -7.34 -17.56
C PRO A 38 0.76 -5.85 -17.61
N TYR A 39 -0.03 -5.37 -16.65
CA TYR A 39 -0.20 -3.95 -16.41
C TYR A 39 0.26 -3.57 -15.01
N THR A 40 0.69 -2.32 -14.87
CA THR A 40 1.30 -1.85 -13.62
C THR A 40 0.51 -0.71 -13.00
N ARG A 41 0.46 -0.68 -11.67
CA ARG A 41 -0.14 0.42 -10.91
C ARG A 41 0.79 0.88 -9.77
N PRO A 42 0.96 2.19 -9.54
CA PRO A 42 1.78 2.68 -8.44
C PRO A 42 1.15 2.37 -7.09
N MET A 43 1.89 1.73 -6.17
CA MET A 43 1.37 1.36 -4.85
C MET A 43 2.43 1.63 -3.76
N PHE A 44 2.15 2.51 -2.80
CA PHE A 44 3.08 2.85 -1.69
C PHE A 44 4.50 3.29 -2.11
N GLY A 45 4.66 3.92 -3.28
CA GLY A 45 6.00 4.21 -3.82
C GLY A 45 6.75 2.95 -4.28
N CYS A 46 6.02 1.90 -4.61
CA CYS A 46 6.43 0.69 -5.31
C CYS A 46 5.61 0.57 -6.61
N LEU A 47 5.92 -0.39 -7.46
CA LEU A 47 5.18 -0.67 -8.69
C LEU A 47 4.53 -2.05 -8.59
N ALA A 48 3.21 -2.09 -8.43
CA ALA A 48 2.45 -3.34 -8.44
C ALA A 48 2.25 -3.83 -9.86
N ILE A 49 2.42 -5.13 -10.08
CA ILE A 49 2.27 -5.81 -11.37
C ILE A 49 1.07 -6.75 -11.29
N TYR A 50 0.22 -6.63 -12.30
CA TYR A 50 -0.99 -7.41 -12.46
C TYR A 50 -0.93 -8.26 -13.71
N VAL A 51 -1.46 -9.48 -13.60
CA VAL A 51 -1.76 -10.36 -14.73
C VAL A 51 -3.24 -10.70 -14.64
N LYS A 52 -4.01 -10.35 -15.67
CA LYS A 52 -5.48 -10.42 -15.65
C LYS A 52 -6.04 -9.64 -14.45
N ASP A 53 -6.74 -10.32 -13.55
CA ASP A 53 -7.36 -9.77 -12.34
C ASP A 53 -6.52 -9.98 -11.06
N LYS A 54 -5.35 -10.64 -11.18
CA LYS A 54 -4.50 -10.95 -10.02
C LYS A 54 -3.35 -9.95 -9.90
N ILE A 55 -3.14 -9.43 -8.69
CA ILE A 55 -1.85 -8.83 -8.33
C ILE A 55 -0.86 -9.98 -8.08
N VAL A 56 0.26 -10.00 -8.80
CA VAL A 56 1.22 -11.11 -8.76
C VAL A 56 2.54 -10.71 -8.12
N LEU A 57 3.08 -9.55 -8.50
CA LEU A 57 4.39 -9.07 -8.07
C LEU A 57 4.35 -7.60 -7.67
N ILE A 58 5.26 -7.14 -6.82
CA ILE A 58 5.53 -5.71 -6.58
C ILE A 58 7.03 -5.48 -6.74
N LEU A 59 7.40 -4.47 -7.53
CA LEU A 59 8.78 -4.01 -7.67
C LEU A 59 9.03 -2.85 -6.72
N ARG A 60 10.05 -2.96 -5.88
CA ARG A 60 10.36 -1.94 -4.88
C ARG A 60 11.85 -1.65 -4.80
N ASP A 61 12.18 -0.37 -4.93
CA ASP A 61 13.51 0.15 -4.62
C ASP A 61 13.39 1.51 -3.92
N LYS A 62 13.77 1.56 -2.64
CA LYS A 62 13.75 2.78 -1.82
C LYS A 62 15.12 3.06 -1.19
N PRO A 63 15.56 4.33 -1.12
CA PRO A 63 16.88 4.69 -0.60
C PRO A 63 17.00 4.69 0.95
N LYS A 64 15.90 4.91 1.69
CA LYS A 64 15.93 5.10 3.16
C LYS A 64 15.27 3.97 3.95
N SER A 65 14.76 2.94 3.26
CA SER A 65 14.08 1.78 3.87
C SER A 65 14.28 0.57 2.97
N THR A 66 15.55 0.19 2.80
CA THR A 66 16.03 -0.76 1.80
C THR A 66 15.74 -2.21 2.15
N ALA A 67 15.41 -2.51 3.41
CA ALA A 67 15.20 -3.88 3.89
C ALA A 67 14.25 -4.66 2.98
N ASP A 68 13.12 -4.09 2.55
CA ASP A 68 12.20 -4.78 1.65
C ASP A 68 12.37 -4.37 0.17
N ASN A 69 13.57 -3.94 -0.27
CA ASN A 69 13.84 -3.73 -1.69
C ASN A 69 13.97 -5.09 -2.41
N GLY A 70 13.57 -5.13 -3.67
CA GLY A 70 13.54 -6.33 -4.50
C GLY A 70 12.15 -6.59 -5.09
N VAL A 71 11.85 -7.87 -5.30
CA VAL A 71 10.60 -8.33 -5.92
C VAL A 71 9.74 -8.99 -4.86
N TRP A 72 8.52 -8.48 -4.65
CA TRP A 72 7.58 -9.08 -3.71
C TRP A 72 6.64 -10.04 -4.43
N LEU A 73 6.37 -11.19 -3.84
CA LEU A 73 5.43 -12.19 -4.32
C LEU A 73 4.10 -12.08 -3.57
N ALA A 74 3.01 -11.97 -4.31
CA ALA A 74 1.66 -12.09 -3.78
C ALA A 74 1.37 -13.57 -3.49
N THR A 75 1.28 -13.97 -2.21
CA THR A 75 1.06 -15.38 -1.84
C THR A 75 0.30 -15.51 -0.51
N THR A 76 0.08 -16.73 -0.04
CA THR A 76 -0.60 -17.03 1.23
C THR A 76 0.30 -17.88 2.13
N GLN A 77 0.04 -17.82 3.44
CA GLN A 77 0.87 -18.52 4.43
C GLN A 77 0.98 -20.02 4.18
N GLU A 78 -0.07 -20.64 3.64
CA GLU A 78 -0.10 -22.06 3.30
C GLU A 78 0.91 -22.44 2.20
N HIS A 79 1.30 -21.50 1.34
CA HIS A 79 2.24 -21.72 0.25
C HIS A 79 3.69 -21.36 0.61
N HIS A 80 3.93 -20.69 1.74
CA HIS A 80 5.28 -20.22 2.09
C HIS A 80 6.30 -21.35 2.19
N GLN A 81 5.93 -22.51 2.74
CA GLN A 81 6.89 -23.62 2.90
C GLN A 81 7.31 -24.19 1.55
N SER A 82 6.39 -24.36 0.60
CA SER A 82 6.73 -24.90 -0.73
C SER A 82 7.48 -23.86 -1.57
N LEU A 83 7.10 -22.58 -1.49
CA LEU A 83 7.82 -21.51 -2.16
C LEU A 83 9.24 -21.31 -1.61
N ARG A 84 9.49 -21.50 -0.31
CA ARG A 84 10.86 -21.44 0.24
C ARG A 84 11.81 -22.50 -0.29
N ARG A 85 11.29 -23.62 -0.82
CA ARG A 85 12.12 -24.62 -1.49
C ARG A 85 12.61 -24.14 -2.86
N GLU A 86 11.83 -23.31 -3.53
CA GLU A 86 12.19 -22.64 -4.79
C GLU A 86 13.04 -21.39 -4.53
N PHE A 87 12.78 -20.70 -3.43
CA PHE A 87 13.39 -19.41 -3.08
C PHE A 87 13.99 -19.45 -1.65
N PRO A 88 15.22 -19.96 -1.47
CA PRO A 88 15.81 -20.14 -0.14
C PRO A 88 15.99 -18.85 0.65
N ASN A 89 16.27 -17.73 -0.01
CA ASN A 89 16.45 -16.41 0.61
C ASN A 89 15.13 -15.63 0.78
N MET A 90 13.99 -16.22 0.41
CA MET A 90 12.67 -15.59 0.53
C MET A 90 12.25 -15.43 1.98
N ARG A 91 11.71 -14.26 2.32
CA ARG A 91 11.16 -13.97 3.65
C ARG A 91 9.92 -13.08 3.60
N SER A 92 9.23 -12.97 4.73
CA SER A 92 8.15 -12.00 4.89
C SER A 92 8.69 -10.56 4.81
N ILE A 93 7.90 -9.68 4.18
CA ILE A 93 8.18 -8.24 4.20
C ILE A 93 8.01 -7.68 5.61
N GLN A 94 8.94 -6.83 6.03
CA GLN A 94 8.98 -6.25 7.37
C GLN A 94 8.12 -4.99 7.48
N VAL A 95 7.93 -4.29 6.36
CA VAL A 95 7.25 -2.99 6.29
C VAL A 95 5.81 -3.04 6.77
N LEU A 96 5.13 -4.19 6.71
CA LEU A 96 3.78 -4.39 7.25
C LEU A 96 3.74 -4.71 8.75
N GLY A 97 4.88 -4.75 9.45
CA GLY A 97 4.96 -4.91 10.91
C GLY A 97 4.49 -6.27 11.44
N LYS A 98 4.18 -7.22 10.56
CA LYS A 98 3.76 -8.58 10.90
C LYS A 98 4.92 -9.55 10.80
N ARG A 99 4.92 -10.58 11.65
CA ARG A 99 5.90 -11.68 11.58
C ARG A 99 5.74 -12.52 10.31
N VAL A 100 4.49 -12.76 9.90
CA VAL A 100 4.15 -13.50 8.69
C VAL A 100 3.10 -12.70 7.92
N THR A 101 3.32 -12.55 6.62
CA THR A 101 2.58 -11.70 5.70
C THR A 101 2.18 -12.49 4.47
N GLY A 102 1.06 -12.18 3.83
CA GLY A 102 0.76 -12.68 2.48
C GLY A 102 1.66 -12.10 1.38
N TRP A 103 2.72 -11.39 1.74
CA TRP A 103 3.72 -10.87 0.83
C TRP A 103 5.06 -11.39 1.26
N GLN A 104 5.71 -12.15 0.40
CA GLN A 104 7.10 -12.50 0.59
C GLN A 104 7.97 -11.60 -0.31
N VAL A 105 9.23 -11.41 0.03
CA VAL A 105 10.19 -10.67 -0.78
C VAL A 105 11.34 -11.59 -1.16
N LEU A 106 11.75 -11.47 -2.43
CA LEU A 106 13.06 -11.86 -2.93
C LEU A 106 13.97 -10.63 -2.75
N PRO A 107 14.84 -10.63 -1.73
CA PRO A 107 15.61 -9.45 -1.37
C PRO A 107 16.62 -9.09 -2.45
N VAL A 108 16.72 -7.80 -2.80
CA VAL A 108 17.69 -7.31 -3.81
C VAL A 108 19.15 -7.58 -3.41
N ASP A 109 19.42 -7.68 -2.12
CA ASP A 109 20.73 -7.95 -1.53
C ASP A 109 21.05 -9.45 -1.38
N ALA A 110 20.14 -10.34 -1.80
CA ALA A 110 20.38 -11.77 -1.80
C ALA A 110 21.30 -12.17 -2.98
N PRO A 111 22.21 -13.14 -2.80
CA PRO A 111 23.15 -13.54 -3.84
C PRO A 111 22.47 -14.18 -5.07
N ASP A 112 21.25 -14.68 -4.91
CA ASP A 112 20.42 -15.31 -5.94
C ASP A 112 19.33 -14.39 -6.49
N PHE A 113 19.34 -13.09 -6.17
CA PHE A 113 18.22 -12.17 -6.41
C PHE A 113 17.68 -12.24 -7.86
N GLU A 114 18.52 -12.03 -8.87
CA GLU A 114 18.08 -12.00 -10.27
C GLU A 114 17.56 -13.37 -10.72
N SER A 115 18.28 -14.44 -10.41
CA SER A 115 17.85 -15.81 -10.73
C SER A 115 16.53 -16.19 -10.05
N ALA A 116 16.34 -15.79 -8.79
CA ALA A 116 15.11 -16.02 -8.05
C ALA A 116 13.96 -15.19 -8.62
N ALA A 117 14.20 -13.94 -9.01
CA ALA A 117 13.20 -13.09 -9.64
C ALA A 117 12.76 -13.65 -11.00
N LEU A 118 13.70 -14.12 -11.83
CA LEU A 118 13.38 -14.80 -13.10
C LEU A 118 12.61 -16.11 -12.87
N ARG A 119 13.00 -16.90 -11.86
CA ARG A 119 12.26 -18.10 -11.49
C ARG A 119 10.84 -17.78 -11.02
N ALA A 120 10.63 -16.69 -10.29
CA ALA A 120 9.28 -16.23 -9.96
C ALA A 120 8.47 -15.82 -11.21
N CYS A 121 9.13 -15.23 -12.21
CA CYS A 121 8.50 -14.93 -13.51
C CYS A 121 8.06 -16.21 -14.23
N GLU A 122 8.89 -17.26 -14.25
CA GLU A 122 8.54 -18.57 -14.81
C GLU A 122 7.29 -19.17 -14.14
N LEU A 123 7.20 -19.11 -12.80
CA LEU A 123 6.02 -19.58 -12.07
C LEU A 123 4.77 -18.76 -12.42
N VAL A 124 4.90 -17.44 -12.58
CA VAL A 124 3.79 -16.57 -13.02
C VAL A 124 3.36 -16.91 -14.45
N LEU A 125 4.31 -17.12 -15.37
CA LEU A 125 4.06 -17.57 -16.75
C LEU A 125 3.31 -18.90 -16.80
N ALA A 126 3.69 -19.84 -15.92
CA ALA A 126 3.04 -21.14 -15.79
C ALA A 126 1.66 -21.07 -15.11
N GLY A 127 1.25 -19.91 -14.58
CA GLY A 127 0.00 -19.76 -13.85
C GLY A 127 -0.01 -20.49 -12.51
N ASP A 128 1.15 -20.61 -11.84
CA ASP A 128 1.30 -21.32 -10.57
C ASP A 128 0.28 -20.81 -9.53
N PRO A 129 -0.55 -21.69 -8.95
CA PRO A 129 -1.64 -21.28 -8.07
C PRO A 129 -1.15 -20.64 -6.75
N ARG A 130 0.13 -20.82 -6.41
CA ARG A 130 0.73 -20.25 -5.19
C ARG A 130 1.01 -18.76 -5.30
N ILE A 131 0.99 -18.20 -6.52
CA ILE A 131 1.30 -16.79 -6.79
C ILE A 131 0.06 -16.09 -7.34
N GLY A 132 -0.26 -14.95 -6.75
CA GLY A 132 -1.33 -14.07 -7.19
C GLY A 132 -2.48 -13.97 -6.20
N LYS A 133 -3.05 -12.77 -6.07
CA LYS A 133 -4.28 -12.53 -5.29
C LYS A 133 -5.24 -11.66 -6.09
N ILE A 134 -6.53 -11.93 -5.99
CA ILE A 134 -7.56 -11.08 -6.59
C ILE A 134 -7.92 -9.98 -5.60
N PRO A 135 -7.77 -8.69 -5.97
CA PRO A 135 -8.26 -7.56 -5.20
C PRO A 135 -9.73 -7.71 -4.77
N GLY A 136 -10.01 -7.57 -3.47
CA GLY A 136 -11.39 -7.54 -2.96
C GLY A 136 -12.12 -8.89 -2.91
N ALA A 137 -11.48 -10.01 -3.30
CA ALA A 137 -12.03 -11.32 -3.05
C ALA A 137 -12.05 -11.57 -1.52
N ARG A 138 -13.26 -11.59 -0.94
CA ARG A 138 -13.45 -12.11 0.42
C ARG A 138 -12.90 -13.53 0.46
N MET A 139 -11.99 -13.83 1.38
CA MET A 139 -11.73 -15.21 1.76
C MET A 139 -13.05 -15.79 2.27
N SER A 140 -13.62 -16.74 1.54
CA SER A 140 -14.69 -17.58 2.06
C SER A 140 -14.11 -18.36 3.24
N LYS A 141 -14.52 -18.02 4.46
CA LYS A 141 -14.31 -18.91 5.59
C LYS A 141 -15.21 -20.13 5.38
N SER A 142 -14.65 -21.24 4.89
CA SER A 142 -15.32 -22.54 5.04
C SER A 142 -15.47 -22.83 6.53
N GLY A 143 -16.68 -23.18 6.92
CA GLY A 143 -17.14 -23.08 8.30
C GLY A 143 -16.52 -24.05 9.29
N SER A 144 -16.69 -23.71 10.56
CA SER A 144 -16.98 -24.65 11.65
C SER A 144 -17.60 -23.84 12.80
N LYS A 145 -18.91 -24.00 13.01
CA LYS A 145 -19.59 -23.60 14.24
C LYS A 145 -19.20 -24.59 15.33
N ALA A 146 -18.75 -24.10 16.48
CA ALA A 146 -19.01 -24.76 17.76
C ALA A 146 -19.02 -23.71 18.88
N ALA A 147 -19.97 -23.91 19.79
CA ALA A 147 -20.42 -22.95 20.77
C ALA A 147 -19.55 -22.87 22.03
N GLY A 148 -19.58 -21.68 22.65
CA GLY A 148 -19.63 -21.45 24.10
C GLY A 148 -18.51 -22.01 24.98
N ARG A 149 -17.71 -21.10 25.57
CA ARG A 149 -17.66 -20.92 27.04
C ARG A 149 -16.85 -19.67 27.42
N SER A 150 -17.45 -18.91 28.33
CA SER A 150 -16.86 -17.79 29.05
C SER A 150 -15.62 -18.23 29.84
N SER A 151 -14.55 -17.44 29.83
CA SER A 151 -13.60 -17.43 30.94
C SER A 151 -12.90 -16.07 31.09
N LYS A 152 -12.67 -15.77 32.37
CA LYS A 152 -12.33 -14.50 32.98
C LYS A 152 -11.00 -13.91 32.50
N GLN A 153 -11.06 -12.58 32.41
CA GLN A 153 -9.99 -11.60 32.50
C GLN A 153 -8.85 -12.02 33.45
N ILE A 154 -7.64 -12.16 32.91
CA ILE A 154 -6.39 -12.14 33.69
C ILE A 154 -5.55 -10.97 33.20
N LYS A 155 -5.40 -9.98 34.07
CA LYS A 155 -4.50 -8.84 33.90
C LYS A 155 -3.07 -9.36 33.94
N THR A 156 -2.32 -9.21 32.84
CA THR A 156 -0.85 -9.19 32.91
C THR A 156 -0.33 -7.99 32.12
N SER A 157 0.21 -7.06 32.88
CA SER A 157 1.04 -5.95 32.44
C SER A 157 2.28 -6.49 31.74
N LYS A 158 2.39 -6.29 30.43
CA LYS A 158 3.66 -6.42 29.70
C LYS A 158 3.84 -5.27 28.71
N LYS A 159 4.75 -4.35 29.04
CA LYS A 159 5.40 -3.40 28.13
C LYS A 159 5.74 -4.12 26.81
N HIS A 160 5.06 -3.75 25.73
CA HIS A 160 5.45 -4.06 24.34
C HIS A 160 5.44 -2.74 23.58
N GLY A 161 6.44 -2.53 22.71
CA GLY A 161 6.76 -1.25 22.08
C GLY A 161 5.55 -0.46 21.57
N SER A 162 5.58 0.85 21.82
CA SER A 162 4.52 1.83 21.54
C SER A 162 3.68 1.45 20.31
N ALA A 163 2.46 0.95 20.54
CA ALA A 163 1.47 0.78 19.49
C ALA A 163 1.29 2.12 18.78
N ILE A 164 1.27 2.11 17.44
CA ILE A 164 1.00 3.33 16.68
C ILE A 164 -0.39 3.83 17.07
N ASN A 165 -0.44 5.09 17.49
CA ASN A 165 -1.63 5.81 17.90
C ASN A 165 -1.75 7.11 17.07
N PHE A 166 -2.78 7.92 17.36
CA PHE A 166 -2.99 9.17 16.63
C PHE A 166 -1.85 10.18 16.80
N ASP A 167 -1.09 10.17 17.91
CA ASP A 167 0.07 11.06 18.06
C ASP A 167 1.15 10.79 17.01
N THR A 168 1.36 9.51 16.69
CA THR A 168 2.28 9.12 15.62
C THR A 168 1.76 9.56 14.26
N VAL A 169 0.45 9.41 14.00
CA VAL A 169 -0.22 9.90 12.79
C VAL A 169 -0.04 11.40 12.64
N ARG A 170 -0.30 12.15 13.71
CA ARG A 170 -0.12 13.60 13.78
C ARG A 170 1.31 14.01 13.49
N LYS A 171 2.29 13.43 14.19
CA LYS A 171 3.73 13.76 13.99
C LYS A 171 4.18 13.53 12.55
N ILE A 172 3.75 12.44 11.92
CA ILE A 172 4.09 12.13 10.53
C ILE A 172 3.33 13.07 9.57
N GLY A 173 2.05 13.29 9.81
CA GLY A 173 1.19 14.09 8.96
C GLY A 173 1.60 15.56 8.91
N LEU A 174 1.93 16.16 10.05
CA LEU A 174 2.39 17.55 10.15
C LEU A 174 3.74 17.80 9.46
N ALA A 175 4.49 16.76 9.10
CA ALA A 175 5.70 16.89 8.29
C ALA A 175 5.39 17.06 6.79
N LEU A 176 4.13 16.90 6.35
CA LEU A 176 3.72 17.08 4.97
C LEU A 176 3.31 18.55 4.72
N PRO A 177 3.64 19.14 3.56
CA PRO A 177 3.37 20.56 3.29
C PRO A 177 1.88 20.92 3.38
N GLY A 178 1.56 21.96 4.16
CA GLY A 178 0.21 22.50 4.29
C GLY A 178 -0.76 21.61 5.09
N VAL A 179 -0.28 20.55 5.75
CA VAL A 179 -1.09 19.74 6.64
C VAL A 179 -1.18 20.40 8.02
N GLU A 180 -2.40 20.47 8.54
CA GLU A 180 -2.72 21.02 9.85
C GLU A 180 -3.49 20.01 10.71
N GLU A 181 -3.35 20.13 12.02
CA GLU A 181 -4.21 19.42 12.98
C GLU A 181 -5.55 20.15 13.09
N SER A 182 -6.64 19.39 13.06
CA SER A 182 -8.02 19.89 13.12
C SER A 182 -8.90 18.83 13.78
N THR A 183 -10.20 19.09 13.86
CA THR A 183 -11.21 18.08 14.12
C THR A 183 -12.06 17.77 12.88
N ALA A 184 -12.64 16.57 12.85
CA ALA A 184 -13.70 16.16 11.93
C ALA A 184 -14.70 15.30 12.70
N TYR A 185 -15.99 15.64 12.61
CA TYR A 185 -17.06 14.93 13.33
C TYR A 185 -16.82 14.82 14.85
N GLY A 186 -16.20 15.84 15.46
CA GLY A 186 -15.85 15.86 16.88
C GLY A 186 -14.63 15.01 17.28
N SER A 187 -13.92 14.43 16.31
CA SER A 187 -12.71 13.62 16.56
C SER A 187 -11.45 14.22 15.96
N PRO A 188 -10.25 13.86 16.48
CA PRO A 188 -8.98 14.33 15.95
C PRO A 188 -8.80 13.99 14.46
N ALA A 189 -8.30 14.97 13.71
CA ALA A 189 -8.14 14.89 12.27
C ALA A 189 -6.90 15.65 11.78
N LEU A 190 -6.47 15.29 10.60
CA LEU A 190 -5.51 16.05 9.79
C LEU A 190 -6.25 16.58 8.56
N LYS A 191 -6.00 17.84 8.23
CA LYS A 191 -6.53 18.49 7.03
C LYS A 191 -5.39 19.11 6.22
N VAL A 192 -5.63 19.31 4.94
CA VAL A 192 -4.76 20.11 4.07
C VAL A 192 -5.64 21.10 3.33
N HIS A 193 -5.40 22.40 3.54
CA HIS A 193 -6.23 23.49 3.00
C HIS A 193 -7.73 23.27 3.28
N GLY A 194 -8.10 22.97 4.54
CA GLY A 194 -9.48 22.72 4.95
C GLY A 194 -10.10 21.39 4.48
N LYS A 195 -9.43 20.63 3.61
CA LYS A 195 -9.90 19.31 3.13
C LYS A 195 -9.39 18.19 4.04
N LEU A 196 -10.27 17.25 4.38
CA LEU A 196 -9.90 16.08 5.19
C LEU A 196 -8.78 15.28 4.53
N LEU A 197 -7.76 14.90 5.31
CA LEU A 197 -6.67 14.01 4.90
C LEU A 197 -6.80 12.66 5.61
N ALA A 198 -6.89 12.70 6.94
CA ALA A 198 -7.09 11.53 7.78
C ALA A 198 -7.83 11.91 9.07
N CYS A 199 -8.59 11.00 9.67
CA CYS A 199 -9.19 11.22 11.00
C CYS A 199 -9.40 9.93 11.77
N VAL A 200 -9.55 10.06 13.09
CA VAL A 200 -10.06 8.98 13.91
C VAL A 200 -11.54 8.73 13.51
N PRO A 201 -11.92 7.49 13.15
CA PRO A 201 -13.30 7.18 12.80
C PRO A 201 -14.22 7.31 14.02
N THR A 202 -15.39 7.90 13.83
CA THR A 202 -16.44 8.00 14.85
C THR A 202 -17.56 6.96 14.68
N HIS A 203 -17.69 6.37 13.49
CA HIS A 203 -18.74 5.39 13.22
C HIS A 203 -18.38 4.03 13.82
N ARG A 204 -19.34 3.41 14.51
CA ARG A 204 -19.18 2.14 15.24
C ARG A 204 -18.76 0.93 14.40
N SER A 205 -18.87 1.02 13.07
CA SER A 205 -18.42 -0.06 12.18
C SER A 205 -16.89 -0.14 12.08
N ALA A 206 -16.18 0.95 12.41
CA ALA A 206 -14.73 0.92 12.43
C ALA A 206 -14.22 0.17 13.67
N GLU A 207 -13.22 -0.69 13.46
CA GLU A 207 -12.53 -1.38 14.54
C GLU A 207 -11.78 -0.37 15.44
N PRO A 208 -11.57 -0.67 16.73
CA PRO A 208 -10.77 0.16 17.62
C PRO A 208 -9.35 0.40 17.08
N ASN A 209 -8.76 1.55 17.45
CA ASN A 209 -7.43 1.96 17.00
C ASN A 209 -7.27 1.99 15.46
N SER A 210 -8.33 2.43 14.77
CA SER A 210 -8.32 2.62 13.32
C SER A 210 -8.16 4.08 12.93
N LEU A 211 -7.72 4.30 11.69
CA LEU A 211 -7.61 5.61 11.07
C LEU A 211 -8.36 5.59 9.73
N VAL A 212 -9.20 6.60 9.50
CA VAL A 212 -9.73 6.89 8.15
C VAL A 212 -8.66 7.64 7.38
N VAL A 213 -8.30 7.19 6.18
CA VAL A 213 -7.36 7.90 5.30
C VAL A 213 -8.00 8.11 3.94
N ARG A 214 -7.88 9.33 3.39
CA ARG A 214 -8.43 9.68 2.07
C ARG A 214 -7.57 9.10 0.96
N VAL A 215 -8.19 8.32 0.08
CA VAL A 215 -7.56 7.67 -1.07
C VAL A 215 -8.59 7.52 -2.21
N GLY A 216 -8.12 7.42 -3.45
CA GLY A 216 -9.00 7.11 -4.58
C GLY A 216 -9.66 5.73 -4.45
N PHE A 217 -10.74 5.49 -5.19
CA PHE A 217 -11.41 4.18 -5.19
C PHE A 217 -10.48 3.08 -5.72
N ASP A 218 -9.74 3.39 -6.77
CA ASP A 218 -8.82 2.43 -7.38
C ASP A 218 -7.63 2.17 -6.45
N ASP A 219 -7.06 3.21 -5.83
CA ASP A 219 -6.02 3.05 -4.80
C ASP A 219 -6.54 2.26 -3.60
N ARG A 220 -7.78 2.49 -3.17
CA ARG A 220 -8.37 1.70 -2.09
C ARG A 220 -8.46 0.23 -2.45
N ALA A 221 -8.98 -0.10 -3.63
CA ALA A 221 -9.08 -1.49 -4.07
C ALA A 221 -7.71 -2.17 -4.08
N GLU A 222 -6.68 -1.45 -4.52
CA GLU A 222 -5.28 -1.87 -4.42
C GLU A 222 -4.82 -2.13 -2.98
N LEU A 223 -5.02 -1.18 -2.06
CA LEU A 223 -4.65 -1.30 -0.65
C LEU A 223 -5.31 -2.52 0.00
N LEU A 224 -6.61 -2.72 -0.27
CA LEU A 224 -7.38 -3.85 0.22
C LEU A 224 -6.88 -5.18 -0.35
N ALA A 225 -6.48 -5.21 -1.61
CA ALA A 225 -5.88 -6.39 -2.24
C ALA A 225 -4.53 -6.75 -1.62
N ALA A 226 -3.71 -5.73 -1.41
CA ALA A 226 -2.35 -5.91 -0.94
C ALA A 226 -2.36 -6.39 0.50
N ALA A 227 -3.01 -5.66 1.40
CA ALA A 227 -2.93 -5.97 2.82
C ALA A 227 -4.31 -5.86 3.48
N PRO A 228 -5.23 -6.82 3.26
CA PRO A 228 -6.59 -6.79 3.83
C PRO A 228 -6.61 -6.83 5.37
N ASP A 229 -5.53 -7.33 5.98
CA ASP A 229 -5.37 -7.29 7.43
C ASP A 229 -4.96 -5.92 7.96
N VAL A 230 -4.47 -5.03 7.09
CA VAL A 230 -4.04 -3.67 7.43
C VAL A 230 -5.12 -2.69 7.03
N TYR A 231 -5.63 -2.84 5.81
CA TYR A 231 -6.62 -1.99 5.19
C TYR A 231 -7.95 -2.70 5.11
N TYR A 232 -9.03 -1.99 5.42
CA TYR A 232 -10.37 -2.52 5.29
C TYR A 232 -11.36 -1.41 4.94
N VAL A 233 -12.55 -1.83 4.55
CA VAL A 233 -13.69 -0.95 4.33
C VAL A 233 -14.92 -1.65 4.90
N THR A 234 -15.86 -0.88 5.43
CA THR A 234 -17.16 -1.39 5.88
C THR A 234 -18.25 -0.78 5.00
N ASP A 235 -19.46 -1.31 5.06
CA ASP A 235 -20.61 -0.84 4.27
C ASP A 235 -20.80 0.68 4.36
N HIS A 236 -20.69 1.24 5.56
CA HIS A 236 -20.73 2.70 5.78
C HIS A 236 -19.72 3.49 4.95
N TYR A 237 -18.52 2.95 4.72
CA TYR A 237 -17.43 3.65 4.04
C TYR A 237 -17.36 3.38 2.52
N LEU A 238 -18.21 2.50 1.97
CA LEU A 238 -18.14 2.10 0.56
C LEU A 238 -18.25 3.29 -0.40
N GLY A 239 -19.14 4.24 -0.12
CA GLY A 239 -19.39 5.42 -0.97
C GLY A 239 -18.38 6.56 -0.80
N TYR A 240 -17.47 6.49 0.17
CA TYR A 240 -16.51 7.57 0.43
C TYR A 240 -15.16 7.24 -0.16
N SER A 241 -14.44 8.20 -0.78
CA SER A 241 -13.04 8.01 -1.21
C SER A 241 -12.08 7.96 -0.01
N ALA A 242 -12.19 6.89 0.78
CA ALA A 242 -11.44 6.64 1.99
C ALA A 242 -11.27 5.15 2.24
N VAL A 243 -10.22 4.79 2.97
CA VAL A 243 -9.94 3.45 3.48
C VAL A 243 -9.77 3.52 5.00
N LEU A 244 -10.15 2.44 5.70
CA LEU A 244 -9.84 2.28 7.12
C LEU A 244 -8.52 1.54 7.28
N VAL A 245 -7.70 1.98 8.22
CA VAL A 245 -6.36 1.47 8.49
C VAL A 245 -6.27 1.03 9.93
N ARG A 246 -5.91 -0.23 10.18
CA ARG A 246 -5.61 -0.72 11.54
C ARG A 246 -4.24 -0.22 11.95
N LEU A 247 -4.17 0.72 12.91
CA LEU A 247 -2.89 1.29 13.32
C LEU A 247 -1.98 0.27 14.03
N SER A 248 -2.56 -0.79 14.61
CA SER A 248 -1.80 -1.91 15.19
C SER A 248 -1.04 -2.76 14.16
N SER A 249 -1.38 -2.64 12.87
CA SER A 249 -0.82 -3.46 11.78
C SER A 249 0.03 -2.64 10.81
N VAL A 250 0.41 -1.40 11.16
CA VAL A 250 1.26 -0.55 10.30
C VAL A 250 2.56 -0.18 11.00
N THR A 251 3.58 0.12 10.20
CA THR A 251 4.84 0.72 10.66
C THR A 251 4.83 2.23 10.39
N PRO A 252 5.67 3.04 11.06
CA PRO A 252 5.77 4.47 10.77
C PRO A 252 6.16 4.79 9.32
N SER A 253 6.93 3.90 8.66
CA SER A 253 7.27 4.02 7.24
C SER A 253 6.05 3.84 6.34
N VAL A 254 5.24 2.79 6.57
CA VAL A 254 3.98 2.58 5.82
C VAL A 254 3.03 3.75 6.03
N LEU A 255 2.89 4.20 7.28
CA LEU A 255 2.02 5.32 7.60
C LEU A 255 2.47 6.61 6.90
N ARG A 256 3.78 6.87 6.80
CA ARG A 256 4.33 8.01 6.04
C ARG A 256 4.02 7.89 4.55
N ASP A 257 4.25 6.74 3.94
CA ASP A 257 3.96 6.51 2.52
C ASP A 257 2.46 6.67 2.22
N LEU A 258 1.61 6.13 3.10
CA LEU A 258 0.16 6.21 2.99
C LEU A 258 -0.35 7.65 3.15
N LEU A 259 0.12 8.39 4.15
CA LEU A 259 -0.24 9.80 4.32
C LEU A 259 0.29 10.66 3.15
N GLY A 260 1.44 10.32 2.58
CA GLY A 260 1.96 10.96 1.37
C GLY A 260 1.09 10.69 0.12
N MET A 261 0.57 9.46 -0.03
CA MET A 261 -0.40 9.11 -1.07
C MET A 261 -1.70 9.90 -0.88
N ALA A 262 -2.23 9.92 0.35
CA ALA A 262 -3.43 10.67 0.70
C ALA A 262 -3.27 12.17 0.43
N HIS A 263 -2.10 12.73 0.75
CA HIS A 263 -1.79 14.14 0.53
C HIS A 263 -1.82 14.49 -0.96
N LYS A 264 -1.17 13.68 -1.82
CA LYS A 264 -1.25 13.84 -3.27
C LYS A 264 -2.70 13.77 -3.78
N PHE A 265 -3.47 12.78 -3.30
CA PHE A 265 -4.87 12.63 -3.69
C PHE A 265 -5.73 13.84 -3.31
N VAL A 266 -5.59 14.35 -2.09
CA VAL A 266 -6.40 15.48 -1.59
C VAL A 266 -5.98 16.80 -2.26
N THR A 267 -4.69 17.00 -2.50
CA THR A 267 -4.16 18.22 -3.15
C THR A 267 -4.38 18.27 -4.66
N ALA A 268 -4.45 17.11 -5.33
CA ALA A 268 -4.69 17.03 -6.78
C ALA A 268 -6.10 17.48 -7.19
N ARG A 269 -7.09 17.42 -6.29
CA ARG A 269 -8.48 17.87 -6.55
C ARG A 269 -8.63 19.39 -6.43
N ARG A 270 -7.72 20.16 -7.01
CA ARG A 270 -7.85 21.61 -7.21
C ARG A 270 -8.65 21.85 -8.49
N THR A 271 -9.97 21.85 -8.34
CA THR A 271 -10.94 22.47 -9.25
C THR A 271 -12.02 23.06 -8.39
#